data_AF-A0A091T2X1-F1
#
_entry.id   AF-A0A091T2X1-F1
#
_cell.length_a   1.000
_cell.length_b   1.000
_cell.length_c   1.000
_cell.angle_alpha   90.00
_cell.angle_beta   90.00
_cell.angle_gamma   90.00
#
_symmetry.space_group_name_H-M   'P 1'
#
loop_
_entity.id
_entity.type
_entity.pdbx_description
1 polymer ?
#
loop_
_entity_poly.entity_id
_entity_poly.type
_entity_poly.pdbx_seq_one_letter_code
_entity_poly.pdbx_strand_id
1 'polypeptide(L)'
;SFICLVTNKKPAQASITKVKQFEGSTSFVRRTQWMLEQLRQVNGIDPNRDSPEFDLLFENAFDQWVASTASEKCTFFQVLHHTCQRYLTDKKPEFINCQSKIMGGKSI
;
A
#
# COMPACT_ATOMS: atom_id res chain seq x y z
N SER A 1 -2.71 14.43 1.65
CA SER A 1 -3.09 13.50 0.57
C SER A 1 -3.42 12.17 1.18
N PHE A 2 -4.19 11.32 0.50
CA PHE A 2 -4.57 10.00 1.00
C PHE A 2 -4.24 8.94 -0.05
N ILE A 3 -3.93 7.75 0.43
CA ILE A 3 -3.76 6.56 -0.39
C ILE A 3 -4.90 5.60 -0.08
N CYS A 4 -5.56 5.10 -1.12
CA CYS A 4 -6.73 4.25 -1.00
C CYS A 4 -6.48 2.93 -1.73
N LEU A 5 -6.83 1.81 -1.09
CA LEU A 5 -6.99 0.52 -1.74
C LEU A 5 -8.43 0.42 -2.20
N VAL A 6 -8.64 0.36 -3.52
CA VAL A 6 -9.96 0.24 -4.12
C VAL A 6 -10.09 -1.14 -4.70
N THR A 7 -11.12 -1.88 -4.29
CA THR A 7 -11.38 -3.24 -4.77
C THR A 7 -12.76 -3.32 -5.39
N ASN A 8 -12.87 -3.97 -6.54
CA ASN A 8 -14.14 -4.37 -7.15
C ASN A 8 -14.27 -5.89 -7.09
N LYS A 9 -15.46 -6.41 -6.80
CA LYS A 9 -15.74 -7.85 -6.76
C LYS A 9 -16.12 -8.39 -8.14
N LYS A 10 -16.74 -7.58 -9.00
CA LYS A 10 -17.22 -7.97 -10.33
C LYS A 10 -17.07 -6.80 -11.33
N PRO A 11 -16.08 -6.82 -12.25
CA PRO A 11 -14.99 -7.78 -12.33
C PRO A 11 -14.08 -7.73 -11.10
N ALA A 12 -13.39 -8.83 -10.79
CA ALA A 12 -12.42 -8.87 -9.70
C ALA A 12 -11.21 -8.03 -10.07
N GLN A 13 -11.09 -6.85 -9.46
CA GLN A 13 -10.01 -5.89 -9.74
C GLN A 13 -9.63 -5.16 -8.46
N ALA A 14 -8.38 -4.73 -8.38
CA ALA A 14 -7.89 -3.89 -7.31
C ALA A 14 -6.94 -2.80 -7.84
N SER A 15 -6.97 -1.64 -7.22
CA SER A 15 -6.09 -0.51 -7.56
C SER A 15 -5.65 0.25 -6.31
N ILE A 16 -4.48 0.87 -6.40
CA ILE A 16 -3.96 1.82 -5.43
C ILE A 16 -4.19 3.22 -5.98
N THR A 17 -4.94 4.04 -5.25
CA THR A 17 -5.36 5.36 -5.72
C THR A 17 -4.88 6.45 -4.77
N LYS A 18 -4.12 7.40 -5.30
CA LYS A 18 -3.71 8.63 -4.60
C LYS A 18 -4.78 9.70 -4.81
N VAL A 19 -5.34 10.21 -3.73
CA VAL A 19 -6.33 11.30 -3.75
C VAL A 19 -5.85 12.49 -2.93
N LYS A 20 -6.33 13.69 -3.28
CA LYS A 20 -6.11 14.91 -2.53
C LYS A 20 -7.47 15.52 -2.17
N GLN A 21 -7.65 15.81 -0.90
CA GLN A 21 -8.68 16.72 -0.43
C GLN A 21 -8.07 18.11 -0.36
N PHE A 22 -8.79 19.12 -0.87
CA PHE A 22 -8.38 20.51 -0.77
C PHE A 22 -9.02 21.15 0.45
N GLU A 23 -8.35 22.16 1.01
CA GLU A 23 -8.86 22.91 2.15
C GLU A 23 -10.25 23.51 1.84
N GLY A 24 -11.17 23.41 2.79
CA GLY A 24 -12.56 23.83 2.61
C GLY A 24 -13.42 22.92 1.73
N SER A 25 -12.85 21.88 1.11
CA SER A 25 -13.60 20.92 0.29
C SER A 25 -13.94 19.64 1.07
N THR A 26 -15.17 19.16 0.90
CA THR A 26 -15.59 17.83 1.38
C THR A 26 -15.30 16.71 0.37
N SER A 27 -14.88 17.07 -0.84
CA SER A 27 -14.66 16.13 -1.95
C SER A 27 -13.19 15.76 -2.11
N PHE A 28 -12.94 14.53 -2.56
CA PHE A 28 -11.61 14.03 -2.90
C PHE A 28 -11.38 14.05 -4.41
N VAL A 29 -10.22 14.55 -4.83
CA VAL A 29 -9.81 14.56 -6.24
C VAL A 29 -8.72 13.51 -6.46
N ARG A 30 -8.94 12.61 -7.42
CA ARG A 30 -7.95 11.60 -7.83
C ARG A 30 -6.74 12.28 -8.48
N ARG A 31 -5.54 11.91 -8.04
CA ARG A 31 -4.27 12.40 -8.59
C ARG A 31 -3.59 11.35 -9.44
N THR A 32 -3.50 10.14 -8.93
CA THR A 32 -2.87 9.01 -9.62
C THR A 32 -3.58 7.74 -9.22
N GLN A 33 -3.56 6.76 -10.11
CA GLN A 33 -4.04 5.42 -9.84
C GLN A 33 -3.12 4.42 -10.52
N TRP A 34 -2.79 3.36 -9.78
CA TRP A 34 -2.06 2.20 -10.28
C TRP A 34 -2.94 0.97 -10.10
N MET A 35 -2.96 0.09 -11.10
CA MET A 35 -3.53 -1.24 -10.91
C MET A 35 -2.67 -1.99 -9.88
N LEU A 36 -3.30 -2.80 -9.03
CA LEU A 36 -2.56 -3.50 -7.97
C LEU A 36 -1.45 -4.40 -8.53
N GLU A 37 -1.66 -4.98 -9.71
CA GLU A 37 -0.67 -5.80 -10.44
C GLU A 37 0.61 -5.05 -10.81
N GLN A 38 0.55 -3.72 -10.89
CA GLN A 38 1.71 -2.89 -11.19
C GLN A 38 2.61 -2.70 -9.96
N LEU A 39 2.13 -3.00 -8.76
CA LEU A 39 2.94 -2.89 -7.54
C LEU A 39 4.02 -3.98 -7.55
N ARG A 40 5.28 -3.57 -7.43
CA ARG A 40 6.46 -4.44 -7.41
C ARG A 40 7.05 -4.59 -6.02
N GLN A 41 7.09 -3.51 -5.24
CA GLN A 41 7.71 -3.52 -3.92
C GLN A 41 6.99 -2.58 -2.95
N VAL A 42 6.91 -3.02 -1.70
CA VAL A 42 6.54 -2.20 -0.54
C VAL A 42 7.75 -2.16 0.38
N ASN A 43 8.33 -0.99 0.57
CA ASN A 43 9.52 -0.80 1.39
C ASN A 43 9.14 -0.13 2.72
N GLY A 44 9.30 -0.84 3.83
CA GLY A 44 9.06 -0.31 5.19
C GLY A 44 10.15 0.63 5.72
N ILE A 45 11.20 0.89 4.93
CA ILE A 45 12.40 1.68 5.23
C ILE A 45 13.32 1.05 6.28
N ASP A 46 12.81 0.82 7.48
CA ASP A 46 13.59 0.29 8.60
C ASP A 46 12.76 -0.76 9.36
N PRO A 47 13.15 -2.05 9.31
CA PRO A 47 12.43 -3.12 9.99
C PRO A 47 12.61 -3.11 11.52
N ASN A 48 13.58 -2.35 12.05
CA ASN A 48 13.91 -2.31 13.47
C ASN A 48 13.36 -1.05 14.17
N ARG A 49 12.89 -0.08 13.39
CA ARG A 49 12.34 1.19 13.90
C ARG A 49 10.83 1.24 13.72
N ASP A 50 10.16 1.82 14.70
CA ASP A 50 8.76 2.20 14.55
C ASP A 50 8.70 3.56 13.86
N SER A 51 8.44 3.54 12.55
CA SER A 51 8.53 4.72 11.69
C SER A 51 7.29 4.82 10.79
N PRO A 52 6.79 6.02 10.46
CA PRO A 52 5.66 6.21 9.56
C PRO A 52 6.03 6.18 8.07
N GLU A 53 7.31 6.20 7.72
CA GLU A 53 7.79 6.29 6.33
C GLU A 53 7.72 4.94 5.61
N PHE A 54 7.39 5.00 4.33
CA PHE A 54 7.46 3.88 3.40
C PHE A 54 7.55 4.32 1.95
N ASP A 55 8.05 3.43 1.10
CA ASP A 55 8.03 3.63 -0.35
C ASP A 55 7.21 2.55 -1.04
N LEU A 56 6.58 2.95 -2.16
CA LEU A 56 5.92 2.05 -3.09
C LEU A 56 6.64 2.10 -4.43
N LEU A 57 7.12 0.96 -4.90
CA LEU A 57 7.66 0.80 -6.24
C LEU A 57 6.62 0.09 -7.12
N PHE A 58 6.31 0.72 -8.23
CA PHE A 58 5.47 0.17 -9.30
C PHE A 58 6.33 -0.12 -10.53
N GLU A 59 5.75 -0.78 -11.54
CA GLU A 59 6.43 -1.09 -12.82
C GLU A 59 7.14 0.11 -13.45
N ASN A 60 6.50 1.29 -13.44
CA ASN A 60 7.01 2.49 -14.10
C ASN A 60 6.91 3.74 -13.19
N ALA A 61 6.77 3.56 -11.88
CA ALA A 61 6.59 4.67 -10.94
C ALA A 61 7.13 4.34 -9.56
N PHE A 62 7.49 5.38 -8.82
CA PHE A 62 7.92 5.30 -7.43
C PHE A 62 7.21 6.41 -6.65
N ASP A 63 6.70 6.10 -5.46
CA ASP A 63 5.99 7.08 -4.62
C ASP A 63 6.38 6.88 -3.15
N GLN A 64 6.81 7.96 -2.49
CA GLN A 64 7.22 7.97 -1.10
C GLN A 64 6.12 8.53 -0.22
N TRP A 65 5.93 7.92 0.94
CA TRP A 65 4.84 8.24 1.85
C TRP A 65 5.32 8.32 3.28
N VAL A 66 4.64 9.17 4.04
CA VAL A 66 4.74 9.26 5.49
C VAL A 66 3.31 9.17 6.00
N ALA A 67 2.99 8.08 6.70
CA ALA A 67 1.71 7.93 7.38
C ALA A 67 1.60 8.92 8.55
N SER A 68 0.39 9.18 9.08
CA SER A 68 0.26 10.05 10.26
C SER A 68 0.83 9.38 11.50
N THR A 69 0.79 8.05 11.57
CA THR A 69 1.45 7.26 12.62
C THR A 69 2.08 5.97 12.07
N ALA A 70 3.05 5.42 12.80
CA ALA A 70 3.62 4.11 12.48
C ALA A 70 2.57 2.98 12.57
N SER A 71 1.60 3.09 13.47
CA SER A 71 0.49 2.13 13.56
C SER A 71 -0.41 2.17 12.32
N GLU A 72 -0.71 3.35 11.77
CA GLU A 72 -1.46 3.48 10.52
C GLU A 72 -0.72 2.86 9.33
N LYS A 73 0.60 3.06 9.25
CA LYS A 73 1.47 2.37 8.27
C LYS A 73 1.32 0.86 8.39
N CYS A 74 1.43 0.32 9.61
CA CYS A 74 1.32 -1.12 9.85
C CYS A 74 -0.04 -1.69 9.43
N THR A 75 -1.13 -1.01 9.80
CA THR A 75 -2.49 -1.38 9.37
C THR A 75 -2.63 -1.35 7.85
N PHE A 76 -2.12 -0.30 7.20
CA PHE A 76 -2.14 -0.20 5.74
C PHE A 76 -1.37 -1.36 5.09
N PHE A 77 -0.19 -1.70 5.59
CA PHE A 77 0.62 -2.82 5.07
C PHE A 77 -0.09 -4.16 5.21
N GLN A 78 -0.73 -4.42 6.35
CA GLN A 78 -1.53 -5.63 6.56
C GLN A 78 -2.67 -5.73 5.54
N VAL A 79 -3.44 -4.65 5.36
CA VAL A 79 -4.56 -4.63 4.42
C VAL A 79 -4.06 -4.77 2.97
N LEU A 80 -2.98 -4.07 2.61
CA LEU A 80 -2.36 -4.14 1.29
C LEU A 80 -1.85 -5.56 1.00
N HIS A 81 -1.14 -6.18 1.94
CA HIS A 81 -0.64 -7.54 1.80
C HIS A 81 -1.80 -8.53 1.58
N HIS A 82 -2.83 -8.52 2.42
CA HIS A 82 -4.00 -9.39 2.24
C HIS A 82 -4.71 -9.14 0.90
N THR A 83 -4.79 -7.89 0.46
CA THR A 83 -5.38 -7.55 -0.84
C THR A 83 -4.53 -8.13 -1.98
N CYS A 84 -3.20 -8.03 -1.90
CA CYS A 84 -2.29 -8.66 -2.87
C CYS A 84 -2.48 -10.18 -2.91
N GLN A 85 -2.55 -10.84 -1.75
CA GLN A 85 -2.77 -12.29 -1.67
C GLN A 85 -4.11 -12.72 -2.30
N ARG A 86 -5.13 -11.87 -2.23
CA ARG A 86 -6.47 -12.14 -2.75
C ARG A 86 -6.61 -11.88 -4.25
N TYR A 87 -5.99 -10.81 -4.74
CA TYR A 87 -6.22 -10.31 -6.10
C TYR A 87 -5.10 -10.61 -7.09
N LEU A 88 -3.91 -11.02 -6.63
CA LEU A 88 -2.77 -11.36 -7.48
C LEU A 88 -2.47 -12.86 -7.42
N THR A 89 -2.44 -13.53 -8.58
CA THR A 89 -2.13 -14.97 -8.69
C THR A 89 -0.66 -15.23 -8.94
N ASP A 90 -0.01 -14.44 -9.80
CA ASP A 90 1.31 -14.78 -10.33
C ASP A 90 2.43 -13.95 -9.70
N LYS A 91 2.39 -12.63 -9.91
CA LYS A 91 3.44 -11.71 -9.49
C LYS A 91 3.00 -10.89 -8.28
N LYS A 92 3.29 -11.40 -7.08
CA LYS A 92 3.05 -10.68 -5.82
C LYS A 92 4.20 -9.70 -5.55
N PRO A 93 3.92 -8.50 -5.02
CA PRO A 93 4.96 -7.54 -4.67
C PRO A 93 5.80 -8.04 -3.50
N GLU A 94 7.07 -7.66 -3.48
CA GLU A 94 7.97 -7.93 -2.36
C GLU A 94 7.73 -6.91 -1.24
N PHE A 95 7.63 -7.38 0.00
CA PHE A 95 7.59 -6.53 1.18
C PHE A 95 8.95 -6.60 1.87
N ILE A 96 9.73 -5.52 1.75
CA ILE A 96 11.10 -5.44 2.29
C ILE A 96 11.16 -4.42 3.41
N ASN A 97 12.11 -4.58 4.34
CA ASN A 97 12.30 -3.68 5.48
C ASN A 97 11.03 -3.46 6.32
N CYS A 98 10.09 -4.41 6.26
CA CYS A 98 8.86 -4.40 7.05
C CYS A 98 9.12 -5.11 8.37
N GLN A 99 8.54 -4.63 9.46
CA GLN A 99 8.58 -5.35 10.74
C GLN A 99 7.93 -6.73 10.57
N SER A 100 8.59 -7.79 11.05
CA SER A 100 8.17 -9.19 10.85
C SER A 100 6.75 -9.50 11.36
N LYS A 101 6.33 -8.84 12.44
CA LYS A 101 4.98 -8.95 13.03
C LYS A 101 3.84 -8.47 12.10
N ILE A 102 4.14 -7.70 11.06
CA ILE A 102 3.14 -7.11 10.17
C ILE A 102 2.61 -8.14 9.17
N MET A 103 3.42 -9.13 8.77
CA MET A 103 3.12 -10.00 7.64
C MET A 103 2.38 -11.31 8.01
N GLY A 104 1.97 -11.48 9.28
CA GLY A 104 1.28 -12.68 9.73
C GLY A 104 2.16 -13.92 9.58
N GLY A 105 3.05 -14.15 10.56
CA GLY A 105 4.02 -15.22 10.51
C GLY A 105 3.41 -16.58 10.11
N LYS A 106 3.92 -17.13 9.01
CA LYS A 106 4.21 -18.56 8.92
C LYS A 106 5.68 -18.71 8.56
N SER A 107 6.53 -18.52 9.56
CA SER A 107 7.81 -19.21 9.56
C SER A 107 7.48 -20.68 9.84
N ILE A 108 7.93 -21.56 8.95
CA ILE A 108 7.93 -23.02 9.13
C ILE A 108 8.81 -23.36 10.34
#